data_AF-A0A660W4Q4-F1
#
_entry.id   AF-A0A660W4Q4-F1
#
_cell.length_a   1.000
_cell.length_b   1.000
_cell.length_c   1.000
_cell.angle_alpha   90.00
_cell.angle_beta   90.00
_cell.angle_gamma   90.00
#
_symmetry.space_group_name_H-M   'P 1'
#
loop_
_entity.id
_entity.type
_entity.pdbx_description
1 polymer ?
#
loop_
_entity_poly.entity_id
_entity_poly.type
_entity_poly.pdbx_seq_one_letter_code
_entity_poly.pdbx_strand_id
1 'polypeptide(L)'
;MARVLITIPLGNDKLVIHKFYPEKALEDSGIDYLFVDSEPPSKAIAGTTFFYSINVRSKRGGVGFKLEGAPDGMRLDGDGLIVWDVPADFKEEKLFIIVVITDATGQEIYHNFELKIVKPSD
;
A
#
# COMPACT_ATOMS: atom_id res chain seq x y z
N MET A 1 -6.07 8.62 -5.39
CA MET A 1 -7.46 8.38 -4.92
C MET A 1 -8.51 8.79 -5.94
N ALA A 2 -9.63 8.07 -5.96
CA ALA A 2 -10.83 8.42 -6.73
C ALA A 2 -11.60 9.58 -6.08
N ARG A 3 -12.18 10.47 -6.89
CA ARG A 3 -12.88 11.70 -6.45
C ARG A 3 -14.39 11.67 -6.66
N VAL A 4 -14.93 10.47 -6.88
CA VAL A 4 -16.31 10.26 -7.30
C VAL A 4 -16.84 8.99 -6.64
N LEU A 5 -18.05 9.09 -6.10
CA LEU A 5 -18.87 7.95 -5.73
C LEU A 5 -19.92 7.73 -6.82
N ILE A 6 -19.96 6.53 -7.40
CA ILE A 6 -20.98 6.14 -8.38
C ILE A 6 -21.98 5.24 -7.66
N THR A 7 -23.27 5.58 -7.75
CA THR A 7 -24.35 4.71 -7.29
C THR A 7 -25.17 4.21 -8.47
N ILE A 8 -25.60 2.95 -8.40
CA ILE A 8 -26.50 2.31 -9.36
C ILE A 8 -27.87 2.19 -8.68
N PRO A 9 -28.85 3.02 -9.04
CA PRO A 9 -30.20 2.93 -8.48
C PRO A 9 -30.87 1.62 -8.90
N LEU A 10 -31.85 1.16 -8.12
CA LEU A 10 -32.57 -0.11 -8.35
C LEU A 10 -33.15 -0.27 -9.78
N GLY A 11 -33.44 0.83 -10.46
CA GLY A 11 -33.88 0.81 -11.86
C GLY A 11 -32.82 0.33 -12.86
N ASN A 12 -31.54 0.28 -12.45
CA ASN A 12 -30.38 -0.13 -13.24
C ASN A 12 -30.22 0.58 -14.60
N ASP A 13 -30.89 1.71 -14.79
CA ASP A 13 -31.00 2.46 -16.05
C ASP A 13 -30.09 3.70 -16.09
N LYS A 14 -29.46 4.04 -14.97
CA LYS A 14 -28.59 5.21 -14.83
C LYS A 14 -27.47 5.00 -13.82
N LEU A 15 -26.37 5.71 -14.05
CA LEU A 15 -25.30 5.89 -13.07
C LEU A 15 -25.44 7.27 -12.45
N VAL A 16 -25.55 7.35 -11.12
CA VAL A 16 -25.56 8.63 -10.41
C VAL A 16 -24.16 8.90 -9.88
N ILE A 17 -23.58 10.02 -10.32
CA ILE A 17 -22.20 10.43 -10.04
C ILE A 17 -22.22 11.52 -8.97
N HIS A 18 -21.72 11.20 -7.78
CA HIS A 18 -21.50 12.17 -6.72
C HIS A 18 -20.03 12.56 -6.67
N LYS A 19 -19.73 13.86 -6.80
CA LYS A 19 -18.39 14.36 -6.47
C LYS A 19 -18.16 14.17 -4.97
N PHE A 20 -17.14 13.41 -4.62
CA PHE A 20 -16.78 13.14 -3.23
C PHE A 20 -15.27 13.21 -3.11
N TYR A 21 -14.79 13.97 -2.12
CA TYR A 21 -13.37 14.16 -1.86
C TYR A 21 -13.09 13.52 -0.49
N PRO A 22 -12.75 12.22 -0.45
CA PRO A 22 -12.60 11.48 0.80
C PRO A 22 -11.59 12.12 1.74
N GLU A 23 -10.53 12.72 1.20
CA GLU A 23 -9.44 13.33 1.96
C GLU A 23 -9.96 14.53 2.78
N LYS A 24 -10.69 15.44 2.11
CA LYS A 24 -11.30 16.59 2.78
C LYS A 24 -12.36 16.15 3.80
N ALA A 25 -13.16 15.15 3.45
CA ALA A 25 -14.17 14.61 4.36
C ALA A 25 -13.53 14.02 5.63
N LEU A 26 -12.39 13.34 5.51
CA LEU A 26 -11.64 12.80 6.65
C LEU A 26 -11.04 13.91 7.52
N GLU A 27 -10.45 14.94 6.91
CA GLU A 27 -9.95 16.13 7.63
C GLU A 27 -11.06 16.80 8.46
N ASP A 28 -12.21 17.05 7.84
CA ASP A 28 -13.37 17.72 8.46
C ASP A 28 -14.08 16.84 9.52
N SER A 29 -13.93 15.51 9.46
CA SER A 29 -14.66 14.57 10.33
C SER A 29 -14.24 14.59 11.80
N GLY A 30 -13.07 15.16 12.12
CA GLY A 30 -12.51 15.06 13.47
C GLY A 30 -11.88 13.69 13.79
N ILE A 31 -12.09 12.65 12.97
CA ILE A 31 -11.57 11.29 13.19
C ILE A 31 -10.04 11.30 13.19
N ASP A 32 -9.46 10.57 14.13
CA ASP A 32 -8.03 10.27 14.16
C ASP A 32 -7.75 9.07 13.25
N TYR A 33 -7.04 9.30 12.15
CA TYR A 33 -6.81 8.27 11.13
C TYR A 33 -5.32 8.05 10.89
N LEU A 34 -5.00 6.78 10.63
CA LEU A 34 -3.74 6.29 10.11
C LEU A 34 -4.06 5.14 9.15
N PHE A 35 -3.78 5.30 7.86
CA PHE A 35 -4.05 4.26 6.87
C PHE A 35 -3.14 4.37 5.64
N VAL A 36 -3.02 3.29 4.89
CA VAL A 36 -2.24 3.21 3.64
C VAL A 36 -3.11 3.63 2.44
N ASP A 37 -2.61 4.55 1.63
CA ASP A 37 -3.23 5.13 0.42
C ASP A 37 -2.44 4.70 -0.85
N SER A 38 -1.96 3.47 -0.84
CA SER A 38 -1.27 2.85 -1.97
C SER A 38 -1.54 1.35 -1.99
N GLU A 39 -1.52 0.79 -3.19
CA GLU A 39 -1.62 -0.65 -3.40
C GLU A 39 -0.26 -1.19 -3.86
N PRO A 40 0.26 -2.27 -3.26
CA PRO A 40 1.50 -2.89 -3.68
C PRO A 40 1.33 -3.58 -5.04
N PRO A 41 2.36 -3.61 -5.89
CA PRO A 41 2.34 -4.47 -7.05
C PRO A 41 2.18 -5.93 -6.62
N SER A 42 1.32 -6.68 -7.30
CA SER A 42 1.05 -8.08 -6.97
C SER A 42 2.14 -9.05 -7.45
N LYS A 43 3.10 -8.56 -8.25
CA LYS A 43 4.16 -9.36 -8.84
C LYS A 43 5.52 -8.66 -8.76
N ALA A 44 6.56 -9.46 -8.58
CA ALA A 44 7.95 -9.06 -8.81
C ALA A 44 8.63 -10.06 -9.74
N ILE A 45 9.53 -9.56 -10.59
CA ILE A 45 10.20 -10.38 -11.61
C ILE A 45 11.57 -10.80 -11.08
N ALA A 46 11.84 -12.10 -11.05
CA ALA A 46 13.13 -12.65 -10.65
C ALA A 46 14.28 -12.08 -11.52
N GLY A 47 15.38 -11.66 -10.88
CA GLY A 47 16.54 -11.07 -11.55
C GLY A 47 16.38 -9.58 -11.88
N THR A 48 15.33 -8.92 -11.39
CA THR A 48 15.10 -7.47 -11.58
C THR A 48 14.97 -6.77 -10.24
N THR A 49 15.07 -5.43 -10.23
CA THR A 49 14.81 -4.64 -9.03
C THR A 49 13.31 -4.33 -8.92
N PHE A 50 12.73 -4.73 -7.81
CA PHE A 50 11.38 -4.38 -7.39
C PHE A 50 11.38 -3.06 -6.63
N PHE A 51 10.38 -2.21 -6.89
CA PHE A 51 10.16 -0.93 -6.22
C PHE A 51 8.71 -0.80 -5.79
N TYR A 52 8.48 -0.30 -4.58
CA TYR A 52 7.15 0.07 -4.12
C TYR A 52 7.21 1.21 -3.10
N SER A 53 6.55 2.33 -3.40
CA SER A 53 6.40 3.45 -2.47
C SER A 53 5.09 3.33 -1.69
N ILE A 54 5.21 3.21 -0.37
CA ILE A 54 4.07 3.17 0.53
C ILE A 54 3.59 4.60 0.80
N ASN A 55 2.40 4.94 0.32
CA ASN A 55 1.77 6.22 0.66
C ASN A 55 0.93 6.03 1.92
N VAL A 56 1.13 6.88 2.92
CA VAL A 56 0.39 6.83 4.19
C VAL A 56 -0.31 8.14 4.44
N ARG A 57 -1.54 8.06 4.94
CA ARG A 57 -2.32 9.19 5.44
C ARG A 57 -2.40 9.08 6.95
N SER A 58 -1.86 10.08 7.64
CA SER A 58 -1.99 10.22 9.09
C SER A 58 -2.51 11.60 9.44
N LYS A 59 -3.48 11.67 10.34
CA LYS A 59 -3.94 12.96 10.90
C LYS A 59 -2.92 13.54 11.87
N ARG A 60 -2.17 12.70 12.57
CA ARG A 60 -1.17 13.08 13.57
C ARG A 60 0.20 13.36 12.97
N GLY A 61 0.44 12.89 11.75
CA GLY A 61 1.75 13.00 11.10
C GLY A 61 2.80 12.15 11.81
N GLY A 62 4.08 12.45 11.56
CA GLY A 62 5.20 11.70 12.15
C GLY A 62 5.17 10.21 11.77
N VAL A 63 4.92 9.92 10.49
CA VAL A 63 4.82 8.55 10.00
C VAL A 63 6.19 7.87 10.10
N GLY A 64 6.21 6.70 10.74
CA GLY A 64 7.37 5.83 10.82
C GLY A 64 7.12 4.49 10.13
N PHE A 65 8.20 3.86 9.67
CA PHE A 65 8.14 2.58 8.94
C PHE A 65 9.11 1.57 9.55
N LYS A 66 8.67 0.31 9.65
CA LYS A 66 9.50 -0.81 10.06
C LYS A 66 9.17 -2.04 9.23
N LEU A 67 10.18 -2.58 8.55
CA LEU A 67 10.06 -3.83 7.82
C LEU A 67 10.23 -4.99 8.81
N GLU A 68 9.17 -5.74 9.07
CA GLU A 68 9.18 -6.85 10.04
C GLU A 68 9.22 -8.23 9.38
N GLY A 69 8.53 -8.38 8.25
CA GLY A 69 8.50 -9.62 7.48
C GLY A 69 8.90 -9.34 6.05
N ALA A 70 10.08 -9.81 5.63
CA ALA A 70 10.61 -9.58 4.28
C ALA A 70 11.66 -10.63 3.92
N PRO A 71 11.89 -10.89 2.62
CA PRO A 71 13.01 -11.71 2.17
C PRO A 71 14.35 -11.00 2.38
N ASP A 72 15.44 -11.76 2.35
CA ASP A 72 16.78 -11.22 2.42
C ASP A 72 17.05 -10.20 1.29
N GLY A 73 17.72 -9.11 1.66
CA GLY A 73 18.10 -8.04 0.74
C GLY A 73 17.00 -7.03 0.42
N MET A 74 15.76 -7.26 0.85
CA MET A 74 14.69 -6.25 0.75
C MET A 74 14.95 -5.14 1.78
N ARG A 75 14.86 -3.89 1.33
CA ARG A 75 15.10 -2.70 2.16
C ARG A 75 13.91 -1.77 2.10
N LEU A 76 13.66 -1.10 3.22
CA LEU A 76 12.67 -0.05 3.38
C LEU A 76 13.37 1.18 3.96
N ASP A 77 13.23 2.32 3.31
CA ASP A 77 13.77 3.59 3.82
C ASP A 77 12.75 4.35 4.69
N GLY A 78 13.19 5.49 5.23
CA GLY A 78 12.37 6.35 6.09
C GLY A 78 11.23 7.06 5.36
N ASP A 79 11.27 7.11 4.03
CA ASP A 79 10.23 7.74 3.20
C ASP A 79 9.18 6.73 2.71
N GLY A 80 9.31 5.46 3.11
CA GLY A 80 8.37 4.42 2.76
C GLY A 80 8.66 3.72 1.42
N LEU A 81 9.85 3.92 0.83
CA LEU A 81 10.25 3.23 -0.40
C LEU A 81 10.84 1.85 -0.06
N ILE A 82 10.18 0.81 -0.56
CA ILE A 82 10.73 -0.54 -0.63
C ILE A 82 11.56 -0.67 -1.91
N VAL A 83 12.78 -1.15 -1.76
CA VAL A 83 13.66 -1.58 -2.86
C VAL A 83 14.14 -3.00 -2.60
N TRP A 84 14.03 -3.85 -3.61
CA TRP A 84 14.53 -5.23 -3.52
C TRP A 84 15.08 -5.72 -4.85
N ASP A 85 16.37 -6.02 -4.88
CA ASP A 85 16.99 -6.73 -5.99
C ASP A 85 16.61 -8.21 -5.91
N VAL A 86 15.59 -8.61 -6.68
CA VAL A 86 15.04 -9.96 -6.64
C VAL A 86 16.07 -10.95 -7.19
N PRO A 87 16.53 -11.94 -6.41
CA PRO A 87 17.46 -12.94 -6.92
C PRO A 87 16.89 -13.67 -8.14
N ALA A 88 17.71 -13.92 -9.16
CA ALA A 88 17.25 -14.59 -10.39
C ALA A 88 16.85 -16.05 -10.15
N ASP A 89 17.41 -16.68 -9.11
CA ASP A 89 17.19 -18.07 -8.74
C ASP A 89 16.31 -18.24 -7.49
N PHE A 90 15.61 -17.16 -7.08
CA PHE A 90 14.68 -17.14 -5.96
C PHE A 90 13.68 -18.30 -6.06
N LYS A 91 13.49 -19.04 -4.96
CA LYS A 91 12.84 -20.37 -5.00
C LYS A 91 11.34 -20.29 -4.76
N GLU A 92 10.92 -19.35 -3.92
CA GLU A 92 9.54 -19.21 -3.51
C GLU A 92 8.74 -18.46 -4.57
N GLU A 93 7.59 -19.02 -4.96
CA GLU A 93 6.68 -18.37 -5.92
C GLU A 93 5.89 -17.22 -5.30
N LYS A 94 5.81 -17.18 -3.97
CA LYS A 94 5.01 -16.23 -3.20
C LYS A 94 5.72 -15.84 -1.91
N LEU A 95 5.62 -14.56 -1.57
CA LEU A 95 6.12 -14.01 -0.32
C LEU A 95 5.01 -13.22 0.37
N PHE A 96 5.05 -13.21 1.71
CA PHE A 96 4.24 -12.33 2.53
C PHE A 96 5.14 -11.27 3.13
N ILE A 97 4.86 -10.00 2.83
CA ILE A 97 5.58 -8.85 3.34
C ILE A 97 4.76 -8.22 4.44
N ILE A 98 5.41 -7.85 5.55
CA ILE A 98 4.82 -7.19 6.71
C ILE A 98 5.59 -5.90 6.96
N VAL A 99 4.90 -4.77 6.80
CA VAL A 99 5.40 -3.45 7.18
C VAL A 99 4.55 -2.91 8.32
N VAL A 100 5.20 -2.59 9.43
CA VAL A 100 4.58 -1.84 10.53
C VAL A 100 4.73 -0.36 10.24
N ILE A 101 3.62 0.35 10.35
CA ILE A 101 3.54 1.79 10.12
C ILE A 101 3.04 2.43 11.41
N THR A 102 3.77 3.43 11.88
CA THR A 102 3.45 4.16 13.11
C THR A 102 3.17 5.63 12.82
N ASP A 103 2.54 6.33 13.75
CA ASP A 103 2.43 7.78 13.72
C ASP A 103 3.03 8.46 14.96
N ALA A 104 2.97 9.79 15.02
CA ALA A 104 3.51 10.60 16.10
C ALA A 104 2.91 10.32 17.49
N THR A 105 1.75 9.66 17.56
CA THR A 105 1.11 9.26 18.83
C THR A 105 1.49 7.85 19.26
N GLY A 106 2.19 7.10 18.41
CA GLY A 106 2.48 5.69 18.60
C GLY A 106 1.34 4.77 18.18
N GLN A 107 0.34 5.27 17.43
CA GLN A 107 -0.64 4.39 16.79
C GLN A 107 0.08 3.53 15.75
N GLU A 108 -0.24 2.24 15.70
CA GLU A 108 0.36 1.30 14.75
C GLU A 108 -0.70 0.67 13.83
N ILE A 109 -0.34 0.49 12.56
CA ILE A 109 -1.08 -0.33 11.59
C ILE A 109 -0.12 -1.29 10.88
N TYR A 110 -0.66 -2.37 10.33
CA TYR A 110 0.09 -3.37 9.57
C TYR A 110 -0.30 -3.32 8.10
N HIS A 111 0.68 -3.06 7.23
CA HIS A 111 0.54 -3.18 5.78
C HIS A 111 1.07 -4.51 5.32
N ASN A 112 0.17 -5.48 5.22
CA ASN A 112 0.47 -6.86 4.87
C ASN A 112 0.08 -7.12 3.42
N PHE A 113 1.00 -7.67 2.63
CA PHE A 113 0.69 -8.00 1.24
C PHE A 113 1.44 -9.23 0.74
N GLU A 114 0.83 -9.91 -0.24
CA GLU A 114 1.43 -11.02 -0.97
C GLU A 114 2.11 -10.49 -2.23
N LEU A 115 3.33 -10.96 -2.49
CA LEU A 115 4.07 -10.69 -3.72
C LEU A 115 4.33 -12.01 -4.45
N LYS A 116 3.81 -12.14 -5.66
CA LYS A 116 4.07 -13.31 -6.52
C LYS A 116 5.38 -13.10 -7.28
N ILE A 117 6.30 -14.05 -7.18
CA ILE A 117 7.54 -14.04 -7.95
C ILE A 117 7.28 -14.70 -9.29
N VAL A 118 7.57 -13.99 -10.37
CA VAL A 118 7.46 -14.48 -11.75
C VAL A 118 8.82 -14.52 -12.41
N LYS A 119 9.04 -15.48 -13.30
CA LYS A 119 10.28 -15.51 -14.10
C LYS A 119 10.14 -14.57 -15.29
N PRO A 120 11.25 -14.02 -15.84
CA PRO A 120 11.23 -13.12 -17.00
C PRO A 120 10.63 -13.68 -18.31
N SER A 121 10.05 -14.89 -18.30
CA SER A 121 9.61 -15.62 -19.48
C SER A 121 8.14 -16.09 -19.43
N ASP A 122 7.39 -15.67 -18.41
CA ASP A 122 5.95 -15.98 -18.24
C ASP A 122 5.03 -14.89 -18.82
#